data_AF-A0AAQ2D7J6-F1
#
_entry.id   AF-A0AAQ2D7J6-F1
#
_cell.length_a   1.000
_cell.length_b   1.000
_cell.length_c   1.000
_cell.angle_alpha   90.00
_cell.angle_beta   90.00
_cell.angle_gamma   90.00
#
_symmetry.space_group_name_H-M   'P 1'
#
loop_
_entity.id
_entity.type
_entity.pdbx_description
1 polymer ?
#
loop_
_entity_poly.entity_id
_entity_poly.type
_entity_poly.pdbx_seq_one_letter_code
_entity_poly.pdbx_strand_id
1 'polypeptide(L)'
;MYNWIDALADLQNQGEPCVLVTIIEELGSTPRNAGSKMVVSADRLFDTIGGGHLEFKAMQIAREMLASGKQDTHLERFSLGASLGQCCGGATVLLFEPMGQVQAQIAVFGAGHVGRALVPLLASLPCRVRWIDSREAEFPDHIPHGVRKIVSEEPVDEVDDLPAGSYCIVMTHNHQLDLELTAAILKRNDFTWFGLIGSKTKRAKFEHRLRDRGFDPSVVQRMRCPMGIGEVKGKLPVEIAISIAGEIIATYNANFGQHSARAEPIARLLPASRRSQSAKLKASN
;
A
#
# COMPACT_ATOMS: atom_id res chain seq x y z
N MET A 1 -9.78 -21.18 -12.94
CA MET A 1 -8.97 -20.24 -13.75
C MET A 1 -9.17 -18.88 -13.09
N TYR A 2 -8.13 -18.32 -12.48
CA TYR A 2 -8.23 -17.02 -11.78
C TYR A 2 -8.45 -15.93 -12.82
N ASN A 3 -9.65 -15.34 -12.85
CA ASN A 3 -9.96 -14.26 -13.81
C ASN A 3 -9.46 -12.91 -13.27
N TRP A 4 -9.47 -11.88 -14.11
CA TRP A 4 -9.00 -10.54 -13.72
C TRP A 4 -9.79 -9.91 -12.56
N ILE A 5 -11.08 -10.26 -12.37
CA ILE A 5 -11.93 -9.72 -11.29
C ILE A 5 -11.46 -10.27 -9.94
N ASP A 6 -11.29 -11.60 -9.86
CA ASP A 6 -10.83 -12.27 -8.65
C ASP A 6 -9.43 -11.79 -8.26
N ALA A 7 -8.54 -11.64 -9.25
CA ALA A 7 -7.20 -11.09 -9.03
C ALA A 7 -7.24 -9.64 -8.51
N LEU A 8 -8.07 -8.79 -9.10
CA LEU A 8 -8.20 -7.40 -8.67
C LEU A 8 -8.73 -7.30 -7.24
N ALA A 9 -9.75 -8.09 -6.90
CA ALA A 9 -10.33 -8.13 -5.55
C ALA A 9 -9.28 -8.59 -4.51
N ASP A 10 -8.51 -9.62 -4.83
CA ASP A 10 -7.47 -10.13 -3.95
C ASP A 10 -6.34 -9.13 -3.71
N LEU A 11 -5.85 -8.49 -4.77
CA LEU A 11 -4.82 -7.46 -4.67
C LEU A 11 -5.32 -6.27 -3.84
N GLN A 12 -6.57 -5.83 -4.07
CA GLN A 12 -7.19 -4.79 -3.25
C GLN A 12 -7.31 -5.20 -1.78
N ASN A 13 -7.71 -6.44 -1.50
CA ASN A 13 -7.82 -6.97 -0.13
C ASN A 13 -6.45 -7.04 0.56
N GLN A 14 -5.39 -7.37 -0.19
CA GLN A 14 -4.00 -7.39 0.29
C GLN A 14 -3.40 -5.98 0.41
N GLY A 15 -4.07 -4.95 -0.13
CA GLY A 15 -3.54 -3.58 -0.19
C GLY A 15 -2.35 -3.46 -1.15
N GLU A 16 -2.28 -4.37 -2.13
CA GLU A 16 -1.24 -4.40 -3.15
C GLU A 16 -1.69 -3.58 -4.37
N PRO A 17 -0.93 -2.54 -4.74
CA PRO A 17 -1.28 -1.72 -5.89
C PRO A 17 -1.08 -2.51 -7.19
N CYS A 18 -1.98 -2.29 -8.15
CA CYS A 18 -1.89 -2.90 -9.47
C CYS A 18 -2.38 -1.93 -10.55
N VAL A 19 -2.24 -2.31 -11.82
CA VAL A 19 -2.79 -1.57 -12.95
C VAL A 19 -3.72 -2.51 -13.71
N LEU A 20 -4.97 -2.10 -13.86
CA LEU A 20 -5.91 -2.74 -14.77
C LEU A 20 -5.65 -2.21 -16.17
N VAL A 21 -5.31 -3.10 -17.09
CA VAL A 21 -5.11 -2.77 -18.51
C VAL A 21 -6.30 -3.27 -19.30
N THR A 22 -6.95 -2.39 -20.06
CA THR A 22 -8.13 -2.69 -20.88
C THR A 22 -7.87 -2.32 -22.33
N ILE A 23 -8.14 -3.23 -23.27
CA ILE A 23 -8.27 -2.85 -24.69
C ILE A 23 -9.57 -2.07 -24.85
N ILE A 24 -9.50 -0.76 -25.13
CA ILE A 24 -10.69 0.08 -25.28
C ILE A 24 -11.08 0.33 -26.75
N GLU A 25 -10.11 0.23 -27.66
CA GLU A 25 -10.36 0.32 -29.11
C GLU A 25 -9.47 -0.67 -29.84
N GLU A 26 -10.01 -1.22 -30.93
CA GLU A 26 -9.29 -2.04 -31.89
C GLU A 26 -9.60 -1.61 -33.33
N LEU A 27 -8.61 -1.76 -34.19
CA LEU A 27 -8.70 -1.47 -35.61
C LEU A 27 -7.95 -2.54 -36.40
N GLY A 28 -8.63 -3.17 -37.36
CA GLY A 28 -8.03 -4.22 -38.19
C GLY A 28 -7.80 -5.52 -37.42
N SER A 29 -6.79 -6.30 -37.81
CA SER A 29 -6.48 -7.57 -37.16
C SER A 29 -5.72 -7.35 -35.86
N THR A 30 -6.33 -7.73 -34.73
CA THR A 30 -5.81 -7.62 -33.38
C THR A 30 -5.79 -9.00 -32.69
N PRO A 31 -4.89 -9.25 -31.73
CA PRO A 31 -4.83 -10.52 -30.99
C PRO A 31 -6.07 -10.81 -30.15
N ARG A 32 -6.72 -9.77 -29.65
CA ARG A 32 -7.91 -9.82 -28.78
C ARG A 32 -8.79 -8.60 -29.01
N ASN A 33 -10.06 -8.77 -28.68
CA ASN A 33 -11.10 -7.78 -28.91
C ASN A 33 -11.12 -6.69 -27.83
N ALA A 34 -11.74 -5.56 -28.17
CA ALA A 34 -12.08 -4.53 -27.18
C ALA A 34 -12.87 -5.15 -26.00
N GLY A 35 -12.55 -4.70 -24.78
CA GLY A 35 -13.07 -5.25 -23.52
C GLY A 35 -12.16 -6.31 -22.89
N SER A 36 -11.16 -6.85 -23.61
CA SER A 36 -10.16 -7.74 -23.02
C SER A 36 -9.34 -7.00 -21.97
N LYS A 37 -9.04 -7.69 -20.86
CA LYS A 37 -8.42 -7.12 -19.67
C LYS A 37 -7.25 -7.97 -19.20
N MET A 38 -6.27 -7.32 -18.60
CA MET A 38 -5.26 -7.97 -17.76
C MET A 38 -4.97 -7.11 -16.54
N VAL A 39 -4.52 -7.73 -15.45
CA VAL A 39 -4.09 -7.03 -14.24
C VAL A 39 -2.59 -7.22 -14.07
N VAL A 40 -1.88 -6.13 -13.85
CA VAL A 40 -0.43 -6.13 -13.66
C VAL A 40 -0.12 -5.59 -12.27
N SER A 41 0.50 -6.42 -11.43
CA SER A 41 1.10 -6.01 -10.16
C SER A 41 2.60 -5.78 -10.34
N ALA A 42 3.32 -5.48 -9.26
CA ALA A 42 4.77 -5.29 -9.31
C ALA A 42 5.51 -6.53 -9.85
N ASP A 43 5.04 -7.73 -9.50
CA ASP A 43 5.70 -9.01 -9.77
C ASP A 43 4.84 -9.99 -10.57
N ARG A 44 3.51 -9.95 -10.43
CA ARG A 44 2.56 -10.88 -11.05
C ARG A 44 1.71 -10.25 -12.15
N LEU A 45 1.24 -11.12 -13.06
CA LEU A 45 0.34 -10.80 -14.16
C LEU A 45 -0.84 -11.78 -14.16
N PHE A 46 -2.05 -11.25 -14.36
CA PHE A 46 -3.30 -12.00 -14.36
C PHE A 46 -4.11 -11.71 -15.62
N ASP A 47 -4.67 -12.76 -16.22
CA ASP A 47 -5.36 -12.71 -17.51
C ASP A 47 -4.47 -12.17 -18.65
N THR A 48 -5.02 -12.03 -19.86
CA THR A 48 -4.23 -11.73 -21.07
C THR A 48 -5.00 -10.81 -22.03
N ILE A 49 -4.35 -9.74 -22.48
CA ILE A 49 -4.81 -8.94 -23.64
C ILE A 49 -4.27 -9.50 -24.96
N GLY A 50 -3.46 -10.56 -24.90
CA GLY A 50 -2.90 -11.28 -26.04
C GLY A 50 -1.82 -10.51 -26.80
N GLY A 51 -1.17 -11.22 -27.72
CA GLY A 51 -0.18 -10.60 -28.58
C GLY A 51 1.16 -10.32 -27.90
N GLY A 52 1.66 -11.17 -27.01
CA GLY A 52 3.09 -11.34 -26.69
C GLY A 52 3.89 -10.04 -26.49
N HIS A 53 4.38 -9.43 -27.57
CA HIS A 53 5.11 -8.17 -27.50
C HIS A 53 4.25 -6.97 -27.05
N LEU A 54 2.96 -6.92 -27.41
CA LEU A 54 1.99 -5.95 -26.89
C LEU A 54 1.86 -6.08 -25.37
N GLU A 55 1.70 -7.31 -24.87
CA GLU A 55 1.60 -7.60 -23.43
C GLU A 55 2.88 -7.23 -22.70
N PHE A 56 4.04 -7.53 -23.30
CA PHE A 56 5.33 -7.14 -22.76
C PHE A 56 5.44 -5.62 -22.59
N LYS A 57 5.07 -4.85 -23.62
CA LYS A 57 5.09 -3.39 -23.56
C LYS A 57 4.09 -2.84 -22.53
N ALA A 58 2.87 -3.36 -22.53
CA ALA A 58 1.86 -2.95 -21.56
C ALA A 58 2.29 -3.26 -20.12
N MET A 59 2.94 -4.40 -19.87
CA MET A 59 3.51 -4.74 -18.56
C MET A 59 4.61 -3.75 -18.14
N GLN A 60 5.49 -3.33 -19.06
CA GLN A 60 6.54 -2.35 -18.74
C GLN A 60 5.91 -1.02 -18.30
N ILE A 61 4.97 -0.49 -19.08
CA ILE A 61 4.28 0.77 -18.77
C ILE A 61 3.54 0.66 -17.43
N ALA A 62 2.79 -0.42 -17.22
CA ALA A 62 2.07 -0.65 -15.96
C ALA A 62 3.01 -0.68 -14.75
N ARG A 63 4.17 -1.35 -14.85
CA ARG A 63 5.16 -1.39 -13.77
C ARG A 63 5.85 -0.05 -13.54
N GLU A 64 6.09 0.72 -14.58
CA GLU A 64 6.59 2.10 -14.46
C GLU A 64 5.57 3.02 -13.77
N MET A 65 4.27 2.86 -14.07
CA MET A 65 3.20 3.57 -13.38
C MET A 65 3.18 3.22 -11.88
N LEU A 66 3.28 1.93 -11.54
CA LEU A 66 3.36 1.47 -10.14
C LEU A 66 4.60 2.02 -9.42
N ALA A 67 5.76 1.95 -10.06
CA ALA A 67 7.02 2.42 -9.48
C ALA A 67 7.04 3.95 -9.28
N SER A 68 6.42 4.71 -10.18
CA SER A 68 6.31 6.17 -10.06
C SER A 68 5.21 6.64 -9.11
N GLY A 69 4.33 5.74 -8.65
CA GLY A 69 3.21 6.08 -7.77
C GLY A 69 2.11 6.94 -8.43
N LYS A 70 2.17 7.15 -9.75
CA LYS A 70 1.17 7.93 -10.48
C LYS A 70 -0.19 7.25 -10.45
N GLN A 71 -1.21 8.01 -10.06
CA GLN A 71 -2.59 7.54 -9.97
C GLN A 71 -3.44 7.92 -11.19
N ASP A 72 -2.90 8.73 -12.09
CA ASP A 72 -3.60 9.14 -13.30
C ASP A 72 -3.75 7.97 -14.28
N THR A 73 -4.93 7.89 -14.91
CA THR A 73 -5.15 6.95 -16.00
C THR A 73 -4.27 7.30 -17.19
N HIS A 74 -3.71 6.30 -17.85
CA HIS A 74 -2.87 6.46 -19.04
C HIS A 74 -3.52 5.80 -20.26
N LEU A 75 -3.42 6.43 -21.43
CA LEU A 75 -3.93 5.91 -22.70
C LEU A 75 -2.78 5.78 -23.68
N GLU A 76 -2.62 4.60 -24.27
CA GLU A 76 -1.56 4.36 -25.25
C GLU A 76 -2.05 3.59 -26.46
N ARG A 77 -1.66 4.07 -27.64
CA ARG A 77 -1.99 3.45 -28.92
C ARG A 77 -0.80 2.63 -29.43
N PHE A 78 -1.05 1.38 -29.76
CA PHE A 78 -0.06 0.45 -30.33
C PHE A 78 -0.42 0.12 -31.78
N SER A 79 0.58 0.18 -32.68
CA SER A 79 0.43 -0.27 -34.07
C SER A 79 1.03 -1.66 -34.21
N LEU A 80 0.20 -2.68 -34.32
CA LEU A 80 0.57 -4.09 -34.14
C LEU A 80 1.42 -4.67 -35.30
N GLY A 81 1.67 -3.89 -36.35
CA GLY A 81 2.51 -4.28 -37.47
C GLY A 81 4.01 -4.40 -37.14
N ALA A 82 4.86 -4.33 -38.17
CA ALA A 82 6.31 -4.60 -38.07
C ALA A 82 7.04 -3.82 -36.95
N SER A 83 6.53 -2.65 -36.54
CA SER A 83 7.05 -1.83 -35.44
C SER A 83 7.03 -2.50 -34.05
N LEU A 84 6.18 -3.51 -33.83
CA LEU A 84 6.10 -4.29 -32.59
C LEU A 84 6.48 -5.78 -32.79
N GLY A 85 7.02 -6.15 -33.95
CA GLY A 85 7.49 -7.51 -34.23
C GLY A 85 6.39 -8.58 -34.29
N GLN A 86 5.18 -8.24 -34.74
CA GLN A 86 4.03 -9.16 -34.77
C GLN A 86 3.45 -9.35 -36.17
N CYS A 87 2.68 -10.43 -36.35
CA CYS A 87 2.02 -10.77 -37.63
C CYS A 87 0.73 -9.98 -37.89
N CYS A 88 0.19 -9.29 -36.89
CA CYS A 88 -1.09 -8.59 -36.96
C CYS A 88 -0.93 -7.19 -37.54
N GLY A 89 -1.66 -6.83 -38.61
CA GLY A 89 -1.55 -5.49 -39.23
C GLY A 89 -2.37 -4.38 -38.58
N GLY A 90 -3.06 -4.66 -37.46
CA GLY A 90 -4.01 -3.75 -36.82
C GLY A 90 -3.39 -2.71 -35.88
N ALA A 91 -4.24 -2.02 -35.14
CA ALA A 91 -3.87 -1.13 -34.04
C ALA A 91 -4.84 -1.29 -32.87
N THR A 92 -4.34 -1.12 -31.65
CA THR A 92 -5.15 -1.13 -30.43
C THR A 92 -4.88 0.11 -29.59
N VAL A 93 -5.87 0.52 -28.79
CA VAL A 93 -5.70 1.51 -27.73
C VAL A 93 -5.91 0.83 -26.39
N LEU A 94 -4.90 0.93 -25.53
CA LEU A 94 -4.93 0.43 -24.17
C LEU A 94 -5.22 1.56 -23.20
N LEU A 95 -6.15 1.32 -22.28
CA LEU A 95 -6.38 2.11 -21.09
C LEU A 95 -5.70 1.43 -19.91
N PHE A 96 -4.85 2.18 -19.20
CA PHE A 96 -4.17 1.78 -17.99
C PHE A 96 -4.81 2.53 -16.82
N GLU A 97 -5.40 1.79 -15.90
CA GLU A 97 -6.07 2.31 -14.72
C GLU A 97 -5.29 1.86 -13.48
N PRO A 98 -4.54 2.75 -12.81
CA PRO A 98 -3.95 2.44 -11.52
C PRO A 98 -5.06 2.10 -10.51
N MET A 99 -4.93 0.94 -9.88
CA MET A 99 -5.89 0.40 -8.92
C MET A 99 -5.21 0.25 -7.56
N GLY A 100 -5.87 0.80 -6.54
CA GLY A 100 -5.34 0.82 -5.19
C GLY A 100 -4.29 1.90 -4.99
N GLN A 101 -4.31 2.52 -3.82
CA GLN A 101 -3.23 3.40 -3.38
C GLN A 101 -2.23 2.57 -2.59
N VAL A 102 -0.95 2.90 -2.65
CA VAL A 102 0.01 2.34 -1.68
C VAL A 102 -0.46 2.74 -0.28
N GLN A 103 -0.91 1.76 0.49
CA GLN A 103 -1.40 1.95 1.84
C GLN A 103 -0.26 1.72 2.83
N ALA A 104 -0.19 2.54 3.88
CA ALA A 104 0.75 2.29 4.96
C ALA A 104 0.44 0.92 5.60
N GLN A 105 1.44 0.05 5.68
CA GLN A 105 1.36 -1.23 6.36
C GLN A 105 1.75 -1.02 7.82
N ILE A 106 0.81 -1.18 8.75
CA ILE A 106 1.02 -0.90 10.18
C ILE A 106 0.91 -2.20 10.97
N ALA A 107 1.95 -2.56 11.71
CA ALA A 107 1.93 -3.63 12.69
C ALA A 107 1.77 -3.05 14.09
N VAL A 108 0.71 -3.45 14.79
CA VAL A 108 0.41 -3.07 16.17
C VAL A 108 0.59 -4.29 17.06
N PHE A 109 1.65 -4.31 17.86
CA PHE A 109 1.91 -5.35 18.85
C PHE A 109 1.33 -4.92 20.20
N GLY A 110 0.27 -5.60 20.62
CA GLY A 110 -0.47 -5.34 21.86
C GLY A 110 -1.94 -5.00 21.61
N ALA A 111 -2.84 -5.82 22.14
CA ALA A 111 -4.29 -5.64 22.10
C ALA A 111 -4.89 -5.13 23.42
N GLY A 112 -4.03 -4.63 24.33
CA GLY A 112 -4.48 -4.00 25.57
C GLY A 112 -5.22 -2.68 25.35
N HIS A 113 -5.56 -2.00 26.45
CA HIS A 113 -6.39 -0.78 26.50
C HIS A 113 -6.00 0.30 25.47
N VAL A 114 -4.71 0.57 25.26
CA VAL A 114 -4.24 1.56 24.28
C VAL A 114 -4.41 1.05 22.84
N GLY A 115 -4.12 -0.23 22.58
CA GLY A 115 -4.34 -0.85 21.28
C GLY A 115 -5.80 -0.80 20.86
N ARG A 116 -6.73 -1.10 21.79
CA ARG A 116 -8.18 -0.99 21.55
C ARG A 116 -8.64 0.43 21.23
N ALA A 117 -7.97 1.44 21.76
CA ALA A 117 -8.27 2.84 21.45
C ALA A 117 -7.63 3.30 20.12
N LEU A 118 -6.44 2.79 19.79
CA LEU A 118 -5.67 3.20 18.62
C LEU A 118 -6.15 2.56 17.32
N VAL A 119 -6.38 1.24 17.32
CA VAL A 119 -6.64 0.48 16.09
C VAL A 119 -7.89 0.98 15.35
N PRO A 120 -9.01 1.35 16.01
CA PRO A 120 -10.15 1.95 15.32
C PRO A 120 -9.81 3.29 14.63
N LEU A 121 -8.94 4.11 15.24
CA LEU A 121 -8.48 5.36 14.63
C LEU A 121 -7.65 5.05 13.37
N LEU A 122 -6.70 4.12 13.47
CA LEU A 122 -5.87 3.70 12.33
C LEU A 122 -6.73 3.09 11.21
N ALA A 123 -7.73 2.28 11.53
CA ALA A 123 -8.62 1.65 10.55
C ALA A 123 -9.42 2.68 9.72
N SER A 124 -9.59 3.90 10.22
CA SER A 124 -10.22 5.00 9.48
C SER A 124 -9.27 5.78 8.55
N LEU A 125 -7.98 5.48 8.59
CA LEU A 125 -6.94 6.06 7.73
C LEU A 125 -6.69 5.15 6.52
N PRO A 126 -6.07 5.66 5.43
CA PRO A 126 -5.71 4.85 4.25
C PRO A 126 -4.53 3.92 4.53
N CYS A 127 -4.70 2.98 5.46
CA CYS A 127 -3.69 2.05 5.92
C CYS A 127 -4.28 0.65 6.13
N ARG A 128 -3.39 -0.34 6.22
CA ARG A 128 -3.73 -1.71 6.61
C ARG A 128 -3.07 -2.01 7.95
N VAL A 129 -3.83 -2.58 8.87
CA VAL A 129 -3.36 -2.85 10.23
C VAL A 129 -3.27 -4.35 10.45
N ARG A 130 -2.10 -4.84 10.87
CA ARG A 130 -1.94 -6.15 11.50
C ARG A 130 -1.95 -5.92 13.01
N TRP A 131 -2.94 -6.47 13.70
CA TRP A 131 -3.10 -6.30 15.15
C TRP A 131 -2.74 -7.62 15.85
N ILE A 132 -1.60 -7.63 16.53
CA ILE A 132 -0.94 -8.83 17.03
C ILE A 132 -0.92 -8.84 18.56
N ASP A 133 -1.40 -9.92 19.18
CA ASP A 133 -1.27 -10.20 20.61
C ASP A 133 -1.46 -11.70 20.86
N SER A 134 -0.75 -12.28 21.81
CA SER A 134 -0.93 -13.67 22.25
C SER A 134 -2.27 -13.95 22.93
N ARG A 135 -2.94 -12.91 23.46
CA ARG A 135 -4.13 -13.06 24.29
C ARG A 135 -5.37 -12.79 23.46
N GLU A 136 -6.05 -13.85 23.03
CA GLU A 136 -7.28 -13.74 22.24
C GLU A 136 -8.35 -12.87 22.91
N ALA A 137 -8.53 -13.01 24.23
CA ALA A 137 -9.50 -12.24 25.01
C ALA A 137 -9.22 -10.73 25.04
N GLU A 138 -8.03 -10.29 24.60
CA GLU A 138 -7.73 -8.87 24.53
C GLU A 138 -8.34 -8.19 23.30
N PHE A 139 -8.65 -8.94 22.25
CA PHE A 139 -9.28 -8.39 21.06
C PHE A 139 -10.78 -8.13 21.30
N PRO A 140 -11.34 -7.05 20.73
CA PRO A 140 -12.78 -6.84 20.74
C PRO A 140 -13.49 -7.85 19.82
N ASP A 141 -14.76 -8.12 20.09
CA ASP A 141 -15.58 -9.04 19.28
C ASP A 141 -15.68 -8.57 17.81
N HIS A 142 -15.77 -7.25 17.61
CA HIS A 142 -15.81 -6.67 16.28
C HIS A 142 -14.44 -6.08 15.89
N ILE A 143 -13.85 -6.66 14.86
CA ILE A 143 -12.61 -6.16 14.25
C ILE A 143 -12.98 -5.20 13.10
N PRO A 144 -12.49 -3.95 13.12
CA PRO A 144 -12.76 -3.00 12.05
C PRO A 144 -12.28 -3.50 10.68
N HIS A 145 -12.96 -3.05 9.62
CA HIS A 145 -12.51 -3.33 8.25
C HIS A 145 -11.08 -2.80 8.02
N GLY A 146 -10.26 -3.54 7.27
CA GLY A 146 -8.86 -3.18 7.03
C GLY A 146 -7.89 -3.58 8.15
N VAL A 147 -8.40 -4.16 9.24
CA VAL A 147 -7.60 -4.72 10.33
C VAL A 147 -7.58 -6.25 10.25
N ARG A 148 -6.39 -6.84 10.25
CA ARG A 148 -6.17 -8.28 10.41
C ARG A 148 -5.82 -8.57 11.86
N LYS A 149 -6.72 -9.27 12.57
CA LYS A 149 -6.45 -9.85 13.91
C LYS A 149 -5.47 -11.02 13.75
N ILE A 150 -4.42 -11.03 14.57
CA ILE A 150 -3.42 -12.10 14.62
C ILE A 150 -3.25 -12.49 16.09
N VAL A 151 -3.70 -13.70 16.44
CA VAL A 151 -3.44 -14.29 17.75
C VAL A 151 -2.22 -15.18 17.59
N SER A 152 -1.09 -14.76 18.16
CA SER A 152 0.19 -15.44 18.00
C SER A 152 0.83 -15.65 19.37
N GLU A 153 1.14 -16.90 19.70
CA GLU A 153 1.81 -17.26 20.95
C GLU A 153 3.23 -16.66 21.01
N GLU A 154 3.86 -16.48 19.85
CA GLU A 154 5.17 -15.86 19.68
C GLU A 154 5.06 -14.60 18.79
N PRO A 155 4.60 -13.46 19.33
CA PRO A 155 4.45 -12.23 18.54
C PRO A 155 5.74 -11.73 17.89
N VAL A 156 6.91 -12.18 18.35
CA VAL A 156 8.21 -11.81 17.78
C VAL A 156 8.39 -12.40 16.39
N ASP A 157 7.88 -13.60 16.12
CA ASP A 157 8.01 -14.26 14.82
C ASP A 157 7.23 -13.54 13.72
N GLU A 158 6.12 -12.87 14.07
CA GLU A 158 5.35 -12.04 13.15
C GLU A 158 6.16 -10.86 12.59
N VAL A 159 7.27 -10.49 13.24
CA VAL A 159 8.18 -9.45 12.75
C VAL A 159 8.83 -9.87 11.45
N ASP A 160 9.11 -11.16 11.20
CA ASP A 160 9.78 -11.65 9.99
C ASP A 160 8.86 -11.64 8.75
N ASP A 161 7.55 -11.73 8.96
CA ASP A 161 6.54 -11.69 7.88
C ASP A 161 6.05 -10.27 7.54
N LEU A 162 6.56 -9.24 8.23
CA LEU A 162 6.19 -7.86 7.91
C LEU A 162 6.71 -7.44 6.52
N PRO A 163 5.90 -6.72 5.72
CA PRO A 163 6.39 -6.09 4.51
C PRO A 163 7.51 -5.10 4.82
N ALA A 164 8.51 -5.00 3.95
CA ALA A 164 9.50 -3.94 4.03
C ALA A 164 8.81 -2.56 4.01
N GLY A 165 9.37 -1.58 4.73
CA GLY A 165 8.77 -0.25 4.86
C GLY A 165 7.55 -0.20 5.78
N SER A 166 7.28 -1.24 6.59
CA SER A 166 6.19 -1.22 7.57
C SER A 166 6.38 -0.16 8.67
N TYR A 167 5.28 0.24 9.28
CA TYR A 167 5.20 1.03 10.50
C TYR A 167 5.00 0.08 11.67
N CYS A 168 5.93 0.04 12.62
CA CYS A 168 5.87 -0.86 13.76
C CYS A 168 5.52 -0.11 15.04
N ILE A 169 4.46 -0.51 15.72
CA ILE A 169 4.00 0.06 16.99
C ILE A 169 4.05 -1.04 18.05
N VAL A 170 4.96 -0.91 19.02
CA VAL A 170 5.11 -1.87 20.11
C VAL A 170 4.52 -1.29 21.38
N MET A 171 3.45 -1.90 21.88
CA MET A 171 2.73 -1.46 23.07
C MET A 171 2.19 -2.62 23.92
N THR A 172 3.01 -3.65 24.11
CA THR A 172 2.59 -4.80 24.91
C THR A 172 2.59 -4.45 26.40
N HIS A 173 2.05 -5.36 27.21
CA HIS A 173 2.08 -5.27 28.67
C HIS A 173 3.35 -5.88 29.28
N ASN A 174 4.17 -6.57 28.47
CA ASN A 174 5.33 -7.32 28.93
C ASN A 174 6.62 -6.62 28.47
N HIS A 175 7.39 -6.13 29.45
CA HIS A 175 8.64 -5.40 29.20
C HIS A 175 9.71 -6.24 28.50
N GLN A 176 9.73 -7.56 28.70
CA GLN A 176 10.70 -8.44 28.06
C GLN A 176 10.32 -8.67 26.60
N LEU A 177 9.05 -8.96 26.32
CA LEU A 177 8.51 -9.08 24.97
C LEU A 177 8.71 -7.80 24.17
N ASP A 178 8.47 -6.63 24.76
CA ASP A 178 8.72 -5.34 24.11
C ASP A 178 10.19 -5.19 23.66
N LEU A 179 11.14 -5.68 24.47
CA LEU A 179 12.56 -5.62 24.11
C LEU A 179 12.91 -6.60 23.00
N GLU A 180 12.32 -7.79 23.00
CA GLU A 180 12.51 -8.79 21.97
C GLU A 180 11.96 -8.32 20.63
N LEU A 181 10.73 -7.79 20.60
CA LEU A 181 10.14 -7.12 19.45
C LEU A 181 11.01 -5.97 18.96
N THR A 182 11.46 -5.11 19.88
CA THR A 182 12.36 -4.00 19.56
C THR A 182 13.63 -4.51 18.87
N ALA A 183 14.25 -5.55 19.42
CA ALA A 183 15.47 -6.11 18.85
C ALA A 183 15.23 -6.75 17.48
N ALA A 184 14.12 -7.48 17.28
CA ALA A 184 13.77 -8.08 15.99
C ALA A 184 13.52 -7.01 14.91
N ILE A 185 12.74 -5.97 15.23
CA ILE A 185 12.46 -4.85 14.32
C ILE A 185 13.74 -4.09 13.95
N LEU A 186 14.58 -3.78 14.94
CA LEU A 186 15.85 -3.09 14.71
C LEU A 186 16.87 -3.96 13.96
N LYS A 187 16.82 -5.29 14.11
CA LYS A 187 17.69 -6.22 13.39
C LYS A 187 17.34 -6.26 11.90
N ARG A 188 16.04 -6.26 11.56
CA ARG A 188 15.58 -6.13 10.17
C ARG A 188 15.93 -4.77 9.57
N ASN A 189 15.72 -3.71 10.33
CA ASN A 189 16.08 -2.32 9.98
C ASN A 189 15.49 -1.77 8.66
N ASP A 190 14.50 -2.44 8.08
CA ASP A 190 13.83 -2.11 6.82
C ASP A 190 12.48 -1.40 7.03
N PHE A 191 12.12 -1.06 8.26
CA PHE A 191 10.89 -0.35 8.61
C PHE A 191 10.92 1.13 8.20
N THR A 192 9.75 1.71 7.91
CA THR A 192 9.61 3.16 7.67
C THR A 192 9.58 3.93 8.98
N TRP A 193 8.90 3.39 9.99
CA TRP A 193 8.74 4.02 11.29
C TRP A 193 8.64 2.96 12.40
N PHE A 194 9.25 3.22 13.55
CA PHE A 194 9.16 2.34 14.72
C PHE A 194 8.95 3.16 16.00
N GLY A 195 7.89 2.84 16.72
CA GLY A 195 7.56 3.43 18.01
C GLY A 195 7.33 2.37 19.08
N LEU A 196 7.81 2.68 20.27
CA LEU A 196 7.68 1.88 21.47
C LEU A 196 6.96 2.68 22.54
N ILE A 197 5.91 2.10 23.13
CA ILE A 197 5.25 2.68 24.28
C ILE A 197 6.20 2.69 25.47
N GLY A 198 6.27 3.83 26.17
CA GLY A 198 7.04 3.92 27.40
C GLY A 198 7.59 5.30 27.69
N SER A 199 8.33 5.39 28.80
CA SER A 199 8.97 6.61 29.26
C SER A 199 10.39 6.76 28.71
N LYS A 200 10.97 7.96 28.87
CA LYS A 200 12.41 8.21 28.62
C LYS A 200 13.32 7.26 29.42
N THR A 201 12.91 6.86 30.62
CA THR A 201 13.65 5.89 31.44
C THR A 201 13.60 4.49 30.82
N LYS A 202 12.45 4.05 30.28
CA LYS A 202 12.35 2.77 29.55
C LYS A 202 13.25 2.79 28.32
N ARG A 203 13.23 3.90 27.57
CA ARG A 203 14.13 4.11 26.43
C ARG A 203 15.60 3.90 26.83
N ALA A 204 16.10 4.62 27.83
CA ALA A 204 17.49 4.51 28.26
C ALA A 204 17.90 3.09 28.66
N LYS A 205 17.00 2.35 29.35
CA LYS A 205 17.22 0.95 29.71
C LYS A 205 17.30 0.04 28.48
N PHE A 206 16.42 0.24 27.51
CA PHE A 206 16.40 -0.54 26.27
C PHE A 206 17.65 -0.25 25.43
N GLU A 207 18.03 1.02 25.28
CA GLU A 207 19.25 1.41 24.58
C GLU A 207 20.50 0.75 25.18
N HIS A 208 20.60 0.69 26.51
CA HIS A 208 21.69 -0.02 27.17
C HIS A 208 21.69 -1.52 26.85
N ARG A 209 20.56 -2.21 27.04
CA ARG A 209 20.45 -3.66 26.76
C ARG A 209 20.69 -4.00 25.28
N LEU A 210 20.29 -3.11 24.37
CA LEU A 210 20.52 -3.28 22.92
C LEU A 210 21.99 -3.06 22.56
N ARG A 211 22.67 -2.07 23.17
CA ARG A 211 24.11 -1.90 23.00
C ARG A 211 24.90 -3.10 23.50
N ASP A 212 24.51 -3.67 24.64
CA ASP A 212 25.16 -4.88 25.18
C ASP A 212 24.95 -6.10 24.25
N ARG A 213 23.88 -6.09 23.44
CA ARG A 213 23.61 -7.07 22.38
C ARG A 213 24.28 -6.75 21.04
N GLY A 214 25.12 -5.71 20.98
CA GLY A 214 25.90 -5.34 19.79
C GLY A 214 25.14 -4.54 18.72
N PHE A 215 24.00 -3.93 19.05
CA PHE A 215 23.29 -3.07 18.10
C PHE A 215 24.03 -1.76 17.86
N ASP A 216 24.09 -1.34 16.60
CA ASP A 216 24.65 -0.05 16.21
C ASP A 216 23.84 1.11 16.81
N PRO A 217 24.49 2.11 17.45
CA PRO A 217 23.80 3.25 18.04
C PRO A 217 22.91 4.04 17.06
N SER A 218 23.30 4.15 15.79
CA SER A 218 22.52 4.84 14.75
C SER A 218 21.22 4.12 14.43
N VAL A 219 21.23 2.78 14.44
CA VAL A 219 20.02 1.96 14.27
C VAL A 219 19.11 2.12 15.49
N VAL A 220 19.67 2.06 16.69
CA VAL A 220 18.91 2.22 17.94
C VAL A 220 18.25 3.61 18.02
N GLN A 221 18.90 4.67 17.50
CA GLN A 221 18.32 6.01 17.46
C GLN A 221 17.03 6.10 16.62
N ARG A 222 16.81 5.17 15.68
CA ARG A 222 15.55 5.09 14.90
C ARG A 222 14.34 4.68 15.75
N MET A 223 14.54 4.11 16.94
CA MET A 223 13.46 3.82 17.89
C MET A 223 12.87 5.12 18.45
N ARG A 224 11.55 5.32 18.32
CA ARG A 224 10.82 6.40 18.99
C ARG A 224 10.24 5.90 20.31
N CYS A 225 10.67 6.51 21.41
CA CYS A 225 10.21 6.17 22.76
C CYS A 225 10.51 7.37 23.68
N PRO A 226 9.49 8.01 24.29
CA PRO A 226 8.06 7.80 24.07
C PRO A 226 7.67 8.04 22.60
N MET A 227 6.67 7.31 22.11
CA MET A 227 5.99 7.61 20.85
C MET A 227 4.75 8.47 21.10
N GLY A 228 4.30 9.18 20.08
CA GLY A 228 3.22 10.15 20.08
C GLY A 228 3.71 11.60 19.98
N ILE A 229 2.79 12.49 19.61
CA ILE A 229 2.93 13.94 19.67
C ILE A 229 3.05 14.39 21.14
N GLY A 230 4.18 15.01 21.50
CA GLY A 230 4.51 15.38 22.89
C GLY A 230 3.63 16.51 23.47
N GLU A 231 3.00 17.30 22.60
CA GLU A 231 2.07 18.37 22.94
C GLU A 231 0.72 17.84 23.42
N VAL A 232 0.32 16.65 22.95
CA VAL A 232 -0.90 15.97 23.40
C VAL A 232 -0.62 15.32 24.75
N LYS A 233 -0.87 16.08 25.81
CA LYS A 233 -0.68 15.64 27.19
C LYS A 233 -1.91 14.89 27.66
N GLY A 234 -1.72 13.66 28.12
CA GLY A 234 -2.82 12.80 28.55
C GLY A 234 -2.32 11.45 29.04
N LYS A 235 -3.15 10.79 29.84
CA LYS A 235 -2.90 9.40 30.30
C LYS A 235 -4.05 8.46 29.95
N LEU A 236 -5.16 8.99 29.45
CA LEU A 236 -6.25 8.15 29.00
C LEU A 236 -5.82 7.40 27.73
N PRO A 237 -6.22 6.12 27.56
CA PRO A 237 -5.87 5.35 26.38
C PRO A 237 -6.19 6.04 25.05
N VAL A 238 -7.33 6.75 24.98
CA VAL A 238 -7.75 7.50 23.80
C VAL A 238 -6.86 8.72 23.51
N GLU A 239 -6.37 9.43 24.53
CA GLU A 239 -5.46 10.57 24.34
C GLU A 239 -4.12 10.10 23.77
N ILE A 240 -3.60 9.00 24.31
CA ILE A 240 -2.38 8.34 23.83
C ILE A 240 -2.59 7.85 22.39
N ALA A 241 -3.74 7.24 22.10
CA ALA A 241 -4.08 6.77 20.76
C ALA A 241 -4.13 7.92 19.74
N ILE A 242 -4.79 9.05 20.06
CA ILE A 242 -4.83 10.24 19.19
C ILE A 242 -3.41 10.79 18.97
N SER A 243 -2.60 10.86 20.03
CA SER A 243 -1.21 11.33 19.96
C SER A 243 -0.37 10.47 19.01
N ILE A 244 -0.49 9.14 19.09
CA ILE A 244 0.22 8.20 18.20
C ILE A 244 -0.32 8.30 16.78
N ALA A 245 -1.65 8.30 16.59
CA ALA A 245 -2.26 8.40 15.26
C ALA A 245 -1.85 9.69 14.55
N GLY A 246 -1.80 10.82 15.28
CA GLY A 246 -1.32 12.10 14.74
C GLY A 246 0.13 12.05 14.28
N GLU A 247 1.02 11.40 15.05
CA GLU A 247 2.43 11.23 14.66
C GLU A 247 2.58 10.32 13.42
N ILE A 248 1.78 9.25 13.34
CA ILE A 248 1.72 8.37 12.16
C ILE A 248 1.24 9.13 10.94
N ILE A 249 0.17 9.95 11.07
CA ILE A 249 -0.35 10.81 10.00
C ILE A 249 0.72 11.77 9.48
N ALA A 250 1.43 12.45 10.38
CA ALA A 250 2.51 13.34 10.01
C ALA A 250 3.62 12.61 9.22
N THR A 251 3.93 11.38 9.61
CA THR A 251 4.97 10.58 8.96
C THR A 251 4.53 10.03 7.60
N TYR A 252 3.31 9.47 7.48
CA TYR A 252 2.87 8.90 6.21
C TYR A 252 2.51 9.99 5.19
N ASN A 253 2.00 11.16 5.58
CA ASN A 253 1.76 12.25 4.64
C ASN A 253 3.06 12.78 4.01
N ALA A 254 4.16 12.77 4.76
CA ALA A 254 5.48 13.11 4.22
C ALA A 254 5.94 12.08 3.17
N ASN A 255 5.55 10.82 3.31
CA ASN A 255 5.97 9.73 2.42
C ASN A 255 5.02 9.49 1.23
N PHE A 256 3.71 9.70 1.40
CA PHE A 256 2.67 9.37 0.41
C PHE A 256 1.88 10.58 -0.12
N GLY A 257 1.84 11.71 0.60
CA GLY A 257 0.89 12.80 0.37
C GLY A 257 1.23 13.81 -0.73
N GLN A 258 2.44 13.78 -1.31
CA GLN A 258 2.89 14.83 -2.26
C GLN A 258 2.65 14.54 -3.75
N HIS A 259 2.11 13.38 -4.14
CA HIS A 259 1.96 13.01 -5.56
C HIS A 259 0.61 13.39 -6.22
N SER A 260 -0.29 14.08 -5.51
CA SER A 260 -1.61 14.50 -6.03
C SER A 260 -1.57 15.81 -6.86
N ALA A 261 -0.54 16.05 -7.69
CA ALA A 261 -0.45 17.28 -8.47
C ALA A 261 -0.71 17.06 -9.98
N ARG A 262 -1.95 17.40 -10.38
CA ARG A 262 -2.47 17.70 -11.73
C ARG A 262 -2.60 16.54 -12.74
N ALA A 263 -3.75 15.86 -12.71
CA ALA A 263 -4.31 15.19 -13.88
C ALA A 263 -4.74 16.23 -14.95
N GLU A 264 -4.27 16.11 -16.19
CA GLU A 264 -4.88 16.84 -17.32
C GLU A 264 -6.24 16.20 -17.69
N PRO A 265 -7.26 16.97 -18.10
CA PRO A 265 -8.56 16.41 -18.45
C PRO A 265 -8.47 15.46 -19.65
N ILE A 266 -9.08 14.29 -19.51
CA ILE A 266 -9.23 13.19 -20.50
C ILE A 266 -9.62 13.68 -21.93
N ALA A 267 -10.27 14.85 -22.04
CA ALA A 267 -10.70 15.46 -23.31
C ALA A 267 -9.57 15.76 -24.32
N ARG A 268 -8.29 15.73 -23.92
CA ARG A 268 -7.17 15.99 -24.83
C ARG A 268 -6.60 14.76 -25.55
N LEU A 269 -6.94 13.53 -25.13
CA LEU A 269 -6.32 12.31 -25.63
C LEU A 269 -7.10 11.60 -26.76
N LEU A 270 -8.27 12.12 -27.15
CA LEU A 270 -8.98 11.61 -28.34
C LEU A 270 -8.45 12.27 -29.62
N PRO A 271 -8.19 11.50 -30.69
CA PRO A 271 -7.79 12.04 -31.98
C PRO A 271 -8.83 13.03 -32.49
N ALA A 272 -8.36 14.12 -33.13
CA ALA A 272 -9.21 15.22 -33.63
C ALA A 272 -10.38 14.75 -34.52
N SER A 273 -10.25 13.58 -35.14
CA SER A 273 -11.28 12.92 -35.95
C SER A 273 -12.58 12.59 -35.20
N ARG A 274 -12.56 12.47 -33.86
CA ARG A 274 -13.79 12.24 -33.05
C ARG A 274 -14.35 13.49 -32.38
N ARG A 275 -13.66 14.64 -32.41
CA ARG A 275 -14.18 15.91 -31.86
C ARG A 275 -15.34 16.49 -32.69
N SER A 276 -15.44 16.10 -33.97
CA SER A 276 -16.41 16.66 -34.91
C SER A 276 -17.78 15.97 -34.94
N GLN A 277 -17.97 14.84 -34.23
CA GLN A 277 -19.27 14.16 -34.18
C GLN A 277 -20.14 14.59 -32.99
N SER A 278 -19.56 14.92 -31.83
CA SER A 278 -20.34 15.41 -30.67
C SER A 278 -20.85 16.86 -30.85
N ALA A 279 -20.24 17.65 -31.73
CA ALA A 279 -20.69 19.01 -32.03
C ALA A 279 -21.90 19.05 -32.99
N LYS A 280 -22.10 18.02 -33.83
CA LYS A 280 -23.21 17.98 -34.80
C LYS A 280 -24.56 17.54 -34.21
N LEU A 281 -24.56 16.83 -33.07
CA LEU A 281 -25.80 16.49 -32.36
C LEU A 281 -26.37 17.64 -31.50
N LYS A 282 -25.60 18.71 -31.25
CA LYS A 282 -26.08 19.89 -30.50
C LYS A 282 -26.60 21.03 -31.38
N ALA A 283 -26.49 20.91 -32.70
CA ALA A 283 -26.94 21.92 -33.66
C ALA A 283 -28.21 21.50 -34.44
N SER A 284 -28.91 20.46 -33.97
CA SER A 284 -30.14 19.93 -34.60
C SER A 284 -31.35 19.85 -33.65
N ASN A 285 -31.33 20.63 -32.57
CA ASN A 285 -32.54 21.00 -31.81
C ASN A 285 -32.69 22.52 -31.82
#